data_AF-A0A7A6YPT2-F1
#
_entry.id   AF-A0A7A6YPT2-F1
#
_cell.length_a   1.000
_cell.length_b   1.000
_cell.length_c   1.000
_cell.angle_alpha   90.00
_cell.angle_beta   90.00
_cell.angle_gamma   90.00
#
_symmetry.space_group_name_H-M   'P 1'
#
loop_
_entity.id
_entity.type
_entity.pdbx_description
1 polymer ?
#
loop_
_entity_poly.entity_id
_entity_poly.type
_entity_poly.pdbx_seq_one_letter_code
_entity_poly.pdbx_strand_id
1 'polypeptide(L)'
;MSELSQLSPQPLWDIFAKICSIPHPSYHEEQLAEYIVGWAKEKGFHVERDQVGNILIRKPATAGMENRKPVVLQAHLDMVPQKNNDTVHDFTKDPIQPYIDGEWVKARGTTLGADNGIGMASALAVLADENVVHGPLEVL
;
A
#
# COMPACT_ATOMS: atom_id res chain seq x y z
N MET A 1 -4.84 -5.44 17.25
CA MET A 1 -4.08 -6.01 16.12
C MET A 1 -5.08 -6.48 15.08
N SER A 2 -4.80 -6.26 13.80
CA SER A 2 -5.67 -6.68 12.69
C SER A 2 -5.73 -8.21 12.61
N GLU A 3 -6.85 -8.81 12.20
CA GLU A 3 -6.90 -10.26 11.88
C GLU A 3 -5.86 -10.64 10.81
N LEU A 4 -5.54 -9.69 9.91
CA LEU A 4 -4.53 -9.87 8.87
C LEU A 4 -3.12 -10.03 9.44
N SER A 5 -2.88 -9.66 10.70
CA SER A 5 -1.55 -9.76 11.32
C SER A 5 -1.11 -11.22 11.61
N GLN A 6 -1.88 -12.20 11.15
CA GLN A 6 -1.60 -13.64 11.26
C GLN A 6 -1.16 -14.24 9.92
N LEU A 7 -1.22 -13.46 8.83
CA LEU A 7 -0.95 -13.91 7.48
C LEU A 7 0.51 -13.69 7.09
N SER A 8 1.04 -14.57 6.23
CA SER A 8 2.39 -14.47 5.66
C SER A 8 2.33 -14.00 4.20
N PRO A 9 3.28 -13.15 3.74
CA PRO A 9 4.38 -12.54 4.49
C PRO A 9 3.90 -11.38 5.39
N GLN A 10 4.33 -11.39 6.66
CA GLN A 10 3.80 -10.49 7.71
C GLN A 10 3.91 -8.99 7.39
N PRO A 11 5.07 -8.47 6.90
CA PRO A 11 5.20 -7.03 6.64
C PRO A 11 4.20 -6.52 5.60
N LEU A 12 3.90 -7.32 4.57
CA LEU A 12 2.92 -6.96 3.54
C LEU A 12 1.52 -6.85 4.14
N TRP A 13 1.11 -7.83 4.94
CA TRP A 13 -0.24 -7.85 5.52
C TRP A 13 -0.45 -6.76 6.57
N ASP A 14 0.58 -6.39 7.31
CA ASP A 14 0.52 -5.25 8.23
C ASP A 14 0.36 -3.92 7.48
N ILE A 15 1.09 -3.75 6.37
CA ILE A 15 0.95 -2.58 5.50
C ILE A 15 -0.44 -2.56 4.84
N PHE A 16 -0.93 -3.69 4.35
CA PHE A 16 -2.26 -3.78 3.75
C PHE A 16 -3.37 -3.46 4.77
N ALA A 17 -3.25 -3.96 6.01
CA ALA A 17 -4.16 -3.60 7.09
C ALA A 17 -4.14 -2.08 7.37
N LYS A 18 -2.96 -1.45 7.29
CA LYS A 18 -2.82 0.00 7.43
C LYS A 18 -3.46 0.77 6.28
N ILE A 19 -3.31 0.31 5.03
CA ILE A 19 -3.99 0.86 3.85
C ILE A 19 -5.50 0.78 4.03
N CYS A 20 -6.05 -0.39 4.41
CA CYS A 20 -7.49 -0.55 4.67
C CYS A 20 -8.00 0.40 5.78
N SER A 21 -7.16 0.75 6.76
CA SER A 21 -7.54 1.64 7.85
C SER A 21 -7.64 3.13 7.46
N ILE A 22 -7.16 3.51 6.28
CA ILE A 22 -7.18 4.88 5.77
C ILE A 22 -8.14 4.91 4.56
N PRO A 23 -9.24 5.68 4.60
CA PRO A 23 -10.11 5.86 3.45
C PRO A 23 -9.34 6.39 2.22
N HIS A 24 -9.46 5.71 1.08
CA HIS A 24 -8.75 6.05 -0.17
C HIS A 24 -9.58 5.75 -1.43
N PRO A 25 -10.87 6.14 -1.52
CA PRO A 25 -11.62 5.94 -2.74
C PRO A 25 -11.08 6.83 -3.86
N SER A 26 -11.34 6.45 -5.12
CA SER A 26 -10.96 7.27 -6.29
C SER A 26 -11.36 8.74 -6.11
N TYR A 27 -10.42 9.65 -6.40
CA TYR A 27 -10.47 11.11 -6.18
C TYR A 27 -10.31 11.59 -4.73
N HIS A 28 -10.05 10.71 -3.77
CA HIS A 28 -9.83 11.04 -2.36
C HIS A 28 -8.57 10.37 -1.78
N GLU A 29 -7.50 10.31 -2.57
CA GLU A 29 -6.26 9.60 -2.26
C GLU A 29 -5.36 10.35 -1.26
N GLU A 30 -5.62 11.63 -1.02
CA GLU A 30 -4.68 12.54 -0.36
C GLU A 30 -4.25 12.07 1.04
N GLN A 31 -5.19 11.55 1.85
CA GLN A 31 -4.86 11.08 3.20
C GLN A 31 -3.89 9.89 3.16
N LEU A 32 -4.09 8.94 2.23
CA LEU A 32 -3.19 7.81 2.06
C LEU A 32 -1.86 8.26 1.45
N ALA A 33 -1.90 9.21 0.52
CA ALA A 33 -0.70 9.78 -0.08
C ALA A 33 0.20 10.46 0.96
N GLU A 34 -0.37 11.31 1.83
CA GLU A 34 0.34 11.95 2.93
C GLU A 34 0.95 10.94 3.90
N TYR A 35 0.20 9.88 4.22
CA TYR A 35 0.70 8.79 5.05
C TYR A 35 1.93 8.10 4.44
N ILE A 36 1.86 7.74 3.15
CA ILE A 36 2.96 7.06 2.45
C ILE A 36 4.20 7.97 2.34
N VAL A 37 4.01 9.25 2.02
CA VAL A 37 5.11 10.23 1.96
C VAL A 37 5.75 10.45 3.34
N GLY A 38 4.94 10.56 4.39
CA GLY A 38 5.42 10.68 5.77
C GLY A 38 6.23 9.46 6.19
N TRP A 39 5.68 8.27 5.95
CA TRP A 39 6.34 7.00 6.21
C TRP A 39 7.68 6.86 5.47
N ALA A 40 7.72 7.23 4.19
CA ALA A 40 8.95 7.18 3.39
C ALA A 40 10.04 8.12 3.93
N LYS A 41 9.65 9.33 4.35
CA LYS A 41 10.56 10.30 4.99
C LYS A 41 11.09 9.79 6.33
N GLU A 42 10.24 9.21 7.17
CA GLU A 42 10.64 8.62 8.45
C GLU A 42 11.65 7.47 8.27
N LYS A 43 11.53 6.70 7.18
CA LYS A 43 12.49 5.66 6.78
C LYS A 43 13.76 6.22 6.13
N GLY A 44 13.85 7.53 5.88
CA GLY A 44 14.99 8.17 5.24
C GLY A 44 15.07 7.93 3.72
N PHE A 45 13.98 7.50 3.09
CA PHE A 45 13.94 7.38 1.63
C PHE A 45 13.80 8.74 0.96
N HIS A 46 14.35 8.84 -0.25
CA HIS A 46 14.01 9.96 -1.12
C HIS A 46 12.58 9.77 -1.62
N VAL A 47 11.76 10.82 -1.49
CA VAL A 47 10.36 10.82 -1.93
C VAL A 47 9.99 12.17 -2.55
N GLU A 48 9.29 12.11 -3.68
CA GLU A 48 8.76 13.28 -4.38
C GLU A 48 7.31 13.04 -4.81
N ARG A 49 6.59 14.14 -5.05
CA ARG A 49 5.27 14.12 -5.67
C ARG A 49 5.30 14.98 -6.93
N ASP A 50 4.71 14.49 -8.01
CA ASP A 50 4.59 15.26 -9.24
C ASP A 50 3.39 16.24 -9.20
N GLN A 51 3.17 16.97 -10.29
CA GLN A 51 2.09 17.96 -10.38
C GLN A 51 0.68 17.36 -10.37
N VAL A 52 0.53 16.09 -10.74
CA VAL A 52 -0.77 15.40 -10.77
C VAL A 52 -1.01 14.59 -9.49
N GLY A 53 0.00 14.50 -8.60
CA GLY A 53 -0.11 13.93 -7.27
C GLY A 53 0.48 12.54 -7.12
N ASN A 54 1.07 11.95 -8.18
CA ASN A 54 1.74 10.65 -8.09
C ASN A 54 2.92 10.72 -7.12
N ILE A 55 3.20 9.62 -6.44
CA ILE A 55 4.28 9.53 -5.46
C ILE A 55 5.41 8.71 -6.08
N LEU A 56 6.63 9.23 -6.04
CA LEU A 56 7.82 8.47 -6.40
C LEU A 56 8.73 8.32 -5.19
N ILE A 57 9.03 7.08 -4.82
CA ILE A 57 9.97 6.75 -3.73
C ILE A 57 11.19 6.05 -4.33
N ARG A 58 12.39 6.43 -3.92
CA ARG A 58 13.64 5.82 -4.38
C ARG A 58 14.40 5.15 -3.24
N LYS A 59 14.87 3.92 -3.48
CA LYS A 59 15.77 3.17 -2.61
C LYS A 59 17.03 2.75 -3.40
N PRO A 60 18.24 3.03 -2.88
CA PRO A 60 19.48 2.64 -3.55
C PRO A 60 19.60 1.12 -3.65
N ALA A 61 20.45 0.63 -4.55
CA ALA A 61 20.75 -0.80 -4.63
C ALA A 61 21.32 -1.34 -3.31
N THR A 62 21.03 -2.60 -3.01
CA THR A 62 21.77 -3.34 -1.99
C THR A 62 23.22 -3.58 -2.45
N ALA A 63 24.13 -3.79 -1.51
CA ALA A 63 25.55 -3.99 -1.80
C ALA A 63 25.80 -5.07 -2.87
N GLY A 64 26.58 -4.72 -3.91
CA GLY A 64 26.92 -5.61 -5.02
C GLY A 64 25.91 -5.62 -6.17
N MET A 65 24.83 -4.83 -6.08
CA MET A 65 23.79 -4.72 -7.11
C MET A 65 23.72 -3.33 -7.76
N GLU A 66 24.70 -2.47 -7.51
CA GLU A 66 24.73 -1.06 -7.96
C GLU A 66 24.74 -0.93 -9.49
N ASN A 67 25.34 -1.90 -10.19
CA ASN A 67 25.44 -1.91 -11.66
C ASN A 67 24.28 -2.63 -12.36
N ARG A 68 23.21 -2.96 -11.62
CA ARG A 68 22.00 -3.57 -12.20
C ARG A 68 21.11 -2.50 -12.79
N LYS A 69 20.26 -2.91 -13.74
CA LYS A 69 19.24 -2.01 -14.30
C LYS A 69 18.28 -1.57 -13.19
N PRO A 70 17.97 -0.28 -13.08
CA PRO A 70 16.91 0.20 -12.20
C PRO A 70 15.58 -0.46 -12.54
N VAL A 71 14.76 -0.71 -11.51
CA VAL A 71 13.41 -1.26 -11.65
C VAL A 71 12.43 -0.35 -10.94
N VAL A 72 11.24 -0.18 -11.52
CA VAL A 72 10.10 0.46 -10.88
C VAL A 72 9.04 -0.59 -10.53
N LEU A 73 8.56 -0.56 -9.29
CA LEU A 73 7.34 -1.28 -8.88
C LEU A 73 6.20 -0.27 -8.85
N GLN A 74 5.10 -0.57 -9.53
CA GLN A 74 4.03 0.40 -9.72
C GLN A 74 2.71 -0.14 -9.16
N ALA A 75 1.99 0.71 -8.42
CA ALA A 75 0.63 0.46 -7.95
C ALA A 75 -0.17 1.76 -7.91
N HIS A 76 -1.48 1.69 -8.09
CA HIS A 76 -2.35 2.87 -7.92
C HIS A 76 -2.80 3.01 -6.46
N LEU A 77 -3.07 4.25 -6.04
CA LEU A 77 -3.41 4.59 -4.66
C LEU A 77 -4.88 4.33 -4.33
N ASP A 78 -5.76 4.47 -5.31
CA ASP A 78 -7.18 4.53 -5.08
C ASP A 78 -7.84 3.16 -5.01
N MET A 79 -9.06 3.13 -4.48
CA MET A 79 -9.92 1.97 -4.55
C MET A 79 -11.29 2.31 -5.11
N VAL A 80 -11.91 1.32 -5.75
CA VAL A 80 -13.28 1.43 -6.27
C VAL A 80 -14.29 1.42 -5.10
N PRO A 81 -15.09 2.48 -4.87
CA PRO A 81 -16.00 2.57 -3.73
C PRO A 81 -17.36 1.92 -4.02
N GLN A 82 -17.51 0.64 -3.73
CA GLN A 82 -18.77 -0.10 -3.92
C GLN A 82 -19.15 -0.84 -2.65
N LYS A 83 -20.44 -0.86 -2.33
CA LYS A 83 -20.97 -1.53 -1.13
C LYS A 83 -22.28 -2.24 -1.43
N ASN A 84 -22.60 -3.23 -0.60
CA ASN A 84 -23.90 -3.89 -0.66
C ASN A 84 -25.02 -2.89 -0.29
N ASN A 85 -26.22 -3.15 -0.80
CA ASN A 85 -27.37 -2.24 -0.67
C ASN A 85 -27.77 -1.96 0.78
N ASP A 86 -27.55 -2.91 1.68
CA ASP A 86 -27.88 -2.86 3.10
C ASP A 86 -26.74 -2.32 3.98
N THR A 87 -25.56 -2.04 3.39
CA THR A 87 -24.39 -1.55 4.13
C THR A 87 -24.40 -0.02 4.28
N VAL A 88 -24.32 0.46 5.53
CA VAL A 88 -24.03 1.86 5.84
C VAL A 88 -22.52 2.03 5.97
N HIS A 89 -21.93 2.77 5.03
CA HIS A 89 -20.48 3.02 4.93
C HIS A 89 -20.28 4.28 4.08
N ASP A 90 -19.48 5.23 4.58
CA ASP A 90 -19.01 6.44 3.92
C ASP A 90 -17.54 6.27 3.54
N PHE A 91 -17.27 5.97 2.26
CA PHE A 91 -15.91 5.72 1.76
C PHE A 91 -14.95 6.89 1.94
N THR A 92 -15.41 8.09 2.25
CA THR A 92 -14.54 9.25 2.48
C THR A 92 -14.07 9.38 3.94
N LYS A 93 -14.61 8.53 4.84
CA LYS A 93 -14.38 8.64 6.29
C LYS A 93 -14.16 7.29 6.97
N ASP A 94 -14.90 6.27 6.55
CA ASP A 94 -14.94 4.99 7.21
C ASP A 94 -13.81 4.08 6.69
N PRO A 95 -13.08 3.39 7.58
CA PRO A 95 -12.08 2.43 7.16
C PRO A 95 -12.71 1.17 6.59
N ILE A 96 -12.00 0.51 5.67
CA ILE A 96 -12.35 -0.83 5.20
C ILE A 96 -12.13 -1.82 6.34
N GLN A 97 -13.07 -2.73 6.52
CA GLN A 97 -13.03 -3.76 7.56
C GLN A 97 -12.69 -5.12 6.94
N PRO A 98 -11.39 -5.43 6.73
CA PRO A 98 -10.97 -6.72 6.19
C PRO A 98 -11.18 -7.83 7.23
N TYR A 99 -11.50 -9.03 6.76
CA TYR A 99 -11.60 -10.24 7.57
C TYR A 99 -11.16 -11.47 6.78
N ILE A 100 -10.78 -12.52 7.50
CA ILE A 100 -10.40 -13.81 6.91
C ILE A 100 -11.65 -14.72 6.83
N ASP A 101 -11.88 -15.30 5.66
CA ASP A 101 -12.96 -16.24 5.36
C ASP A 101 -12.37 -17.50 4.71
N GLY A 102 -11.95 -18.44 5.56
CA GLY A 102 -11.22 -19.63 5.13
C GLY A 102 -9.90 -19.25 4.45
N GLU A 103 -9.81 -19.50 3.15
CA GLU A 103 -8.63 -19.21 2.32
C GLU A 103 -8.63 -17.80 1.72
N TRP A 104 -9.66 -16.99 2.00
CA TRP A 104 -9.87 -15.68 1.37
C TRP A 104 -9.81 -14.54 2.37
N VAL A 105 -9.41 -13.37 1.89
CA VAL A 105 -9.61 -12.09 2.60
C VAL A 105 -10.70 -11.31 1.89
N LYS A 106 -11.66 -10.78 2.65
CA LYS A 106 -12.82 -10.03 2.17
C LYS A 106 -13.05 -8.79 3.03
N ALA A 107 -13.86 -7.85 2.56
CA ALA A 107 -14.34 -6.73 3.37
C ALA A 107 -15.81 -6.90 3.76
N ARG A 108 -16.18 -6.36 4.93
CA ARG A 108 -17.56 -6.43 5.44
C ARG A 108 -18.48 -5.51 4.63
N GLY A 109 -19.20 -6.09 3.66
CA GLY A 109 -20.28 -5.40 2.94
C GLY A 109 -19.81 -4.31 1.97
N THR A 110 -18.51 -4.25 1.67
CA THR A 110 -17.88 -3.30 0.74
C THR A 110 -16.89 -4.01 -0.19
N THR A 111 -16.42 -3.32 -1.23
CA THR A 111 -15.15 -3.64 -1.88
C THR A 111 -14.01 -3.57 -0.87
N LEU A 112 -13.01 -4.43 -1.08
CA LEU A 112 -11.87 -4.56 -0.18
C LEU A 112 -10.72 -3.59 -0.51
N GLY A 113 -10.61 -3.13 -1.76
CA GLY A 113 -9.43 -2.38 -2.21
C GLY A 113 -8.17 -3.25 -2.35
N ALA A 114 -8.31 -4.57 -2.47
CA ALA A 114 -7.17 -5.46 -2.70
C ALA A 114 -6.46 -5.15 -4.05
N ASP A 115 -7.23 -4.69 -5.04
CA ASP A 115 -6.70 -4.07 -6.25
C ASP A 115 -6.68 -2.53 -6.07
N ASN A 116 -5.53 -1.84 -6.06
CA ASN A 116 -4.17 -2.40 -6.04
C ASN A 116 -3.54 -2.42 -4.65
N GLY A 117 -4.33 -2.37 -3.58
CA GLY A 117 -3.81 -2.32 -2.22
C GLY A 117 -2.82 -3.43 -1.86
N ILE A 118 -2.96 -4.64 -2.42
CA ILE A 118 -1.97 -5.73 -2.25
C ILE A 118 -0.66 -5.45 -2.99
N GLY A 119 -0.73 -4.96 -4.23
CA GLY A 119 0.47 -4.62 -4.99
C GLY A 119 1.20 -3.42 -4.38
N MET A 120 0.47 -2.38 -3.97
CA MET A 120 1.01 -1.25 -3.21
C MET A 120 1.66 -1.72 -1.90
N ALA A 121 0.97 -2.55 -1.10
CA ALA A 121 1.53 -3.09 0.13
C ALA A 121 2.81 -3.89 -0.12
N SER A 122 2.86 -4.65 -1.22
CA SER A 122 4.07 -5.41 -1.60
C SER A 122 5.25 -4.51 -1.96
N ALA A 123 5.02 -3.41 -2.69
CA ALA A 123 6.07 -2.47 -3.06
C ALA A 123 6.64 -1.76 -1.82
N LEU A 124 5.76 -1.32 -0.91
CA LEU A 124 6.16 -0.74 0.37
C LEU A 124 6.89 -1.75 1.27
N ALA A 125 6.47 -3.02 1.27
CA ALA A 125 7.16 -4.08 2.01
C ALA A 125 8.59 -4.30 1.48
N VAL A 126 8.79 -4.33 0.15
CA VAL A 126 10.13 -4.44 -0.46
C VAL A 126 11.00 -3.23 -0.13
N LEU A 127 10.42 -2.01 -0.12
CA LEU A 127 11.14 -0.82 0.32
C LEU A 127 11.59 -0.97 1.79
N ALA A 128 10.71 -1.43 2.67
CA ALA A 128 10.98 -1.58 4.09
C ALA A 128 11.95 -2.72 4.45
N ASP A 129 12.03 -3.76 3.62
CA ASP A 129 12.84 -4.95 3.90
C ASP A 129 14.33 -4.70 3.67
N GLU A 130 15.14 -4.98 4.68
CA GLU A 130 16.60 -4.86 4.64
C GLU A 130 17.28 -6.11 4.07
N ASN A 131 16.54 -7.22 3.92
CA ASN A 131 17.06 -8.52 3.52
C ASN A 131 16.83 -8.85 2.05
N VAL A 132 15.90 -8.16 1.38
CA VAL A 132 15.66 -8.37 -0.06
C VAL A 132 16.82 -7.77 -0.84
N VAL A 133 17.50 -8.60 -1.63
CA VAL A 133 18.59 -8.18 -2.52
C VAL A 133 18.01 -7.58 -3.79
N HIS A 134 18.34 -6.32 -4.09
CA HIS A 134 17.81 -5.60 -5.25
C HIS A 134 18.82 -4.62 -5.85
N GLY A 135 18.65 -4.31 -7.14
CA GLY A 135 19.31 -3.17 -7.79
C GLY A 135 18.70 -1.83 -7.36
N PRO A 136 19.02 -0.71 -8.03
CA PRO A 136 18.34 0.56 -7.77
C PRO A 136 16.83 0.40 -7.96
N LEU A 137 16.04 0.84 -6.98
CA LEU A 137 14.61 0.59 -6.91
C LEU A 137 13.83 1.89 -6.81
N GLU A 138 12.77 1.98 -7.60
CA GLU A 138 11.75 3.02 -7.51
C GLU A 138 10.38 2.40 -7.23
N VAL A 139 9.52 3.12 -6.53
CA VAL A 139 8.10 2.79 -6.36
C VAL A 139 7.26 3.98 -6.83
N LEU A 140 6.32 3.72 -7.74
CA LEU A 140 5.46 4.71 -8.40
C LEU A 140 3.96 4.41 -8.20
#